data_AF-A0A1W9RWB6-F1
#
_entry.id   AF-A0A1W9RWB6-F1
#
_cell.length_a   1.000
_cell.length_b   1.000
_cell.length_c   1.000
_cell.angle_alpha   90.00
_cell.angle_beta   90.00
_cell.angle_gamma   90.00
#
_symmetry.space_group_name_H-M   'P 1'
#
loop_
_entity.id
_entity.type
_entity.pdbx_description
1 polymer ?
#
loop_
_entity_poly.entity_id
_entity_poly.type
_entity_poly.pdbx_seq_one_letter_code
_entity_poly.pdbx_strand_id
1 'polypeptide(L)'
;MKSEQVTCKTLKYERGWEMRQAKLFWGCVVIFEMLFLLLGGTHQAWTQSDFSAKPLNVIFISSKIENAEAIKNAADEDAVTVIYDFENATLRQFNLTLQELVQWKKRKIDHLMLFCHGAPGTIILTAKDIINVKSLKKQADEWKFFGNMFNRDATIDFYGSEIGWGEEGKKLVTSLSQMTGANVRASINPSGNIHDADWKLEIKTGDNNSSCPINFSQLAKTPLYF
;
A
#
# COMPACT_ATOMS: atom_id res chain seq x y z
N MET A 1 -9.81 -20.53 -58.37
CA MET A 1 -9.79 -21.26 -57.08
C MET A 1 -9.95 -20.25 -55.96
N LYS A 2 -10.69 -20.65 -54.92
CA LYS A 2 -11.58 -19.83 -54.13
C LYS A 2 -10.88 -18.77 -53.25
N SER A 3 -11.52 -17.60 -53.23
CA SER A 3 -11.43 -16.55 -52.22
C SER A 3 -11.99 -17.04 -50.88
N GLU A 4 -11.25 -16.87 -49.79
CA GLU A 4 -11.79 -16.95 -48.43
C GLU A 4 -11.71 -15.56 -47.79
N GLN A 5 -12.85 -14.89 -47.84
CA GLN A 5 -13.20 -13.72 -47.06
C GLN A 5 -13.53 -14.20 -45.65
N VAL A 6 -12.62 -14.01 -44.69
CA VAL A 6 -12.94 -14.17 -43.26
C VAL A 6 -13.52 -12.85 -42.77
N THR A 7 -14.85 -12.81 -42.76
CA THR A 7 -15.67 -11.74 -42.19
C THR A 7 -15.59 -11.80 -40.68
N CYS A 8 -14.77 -10.93 -40.07
CA CYS A 8 -14.81 -10.74 -38.62
C CYS A 8 -16.00 -9.83 -38.28
N LYS A 9 -17.10 -10.47 -37.86
CA LYS A 9 -18.32 -9.82 -37.39
C LYS A 9 -18.02 -9.01 -36.13
N THR A 10 -18.31 -7.73 -36.19
CA THR A 10 -18.42 -6.82 -35.05
C THR A 10 -19.48 -7.34 -34.08
N LEU A 11 -19.06 -7.87 -32.94
CA LEU A 11 -19.93 -8.12 -31.80
C LEU A 11 -20.17 -6.78 -31.09
N LYS A 12 -21.28 -6.13 -31.46
CA LYS A 12 -21.94 -5.10 -30.66
C LYS A 12 -22.28 -5.71 -29.30
N TYR A 13 -21.58 -5.26 -28.26
CA TYR A 13 -21.97 -5.55 -26.90
C TYR A 13 -22.85 -4.42 -26.37
N GLU A 14 -24.13 -4.49 -26.70
CA GLU A 14 -25.17 -3.67 -26.07
C GLU A 14 -25.52 -4.30 -24.72
N ARG A 15 -25.01 -3.75 -23.62
CA ARG A 15 -25.63 -3.87 -22.30
C ARG A 15 -26.18 -2.51 -21.90
N GLY A 16 -27.44 -2.29 -22.27
CA GLY A 16 -28.28 -1.25 -21.69
C GLY A 16 -28.48 -1.54 -20.21
N TRP A 17 -28.02 -0.62 -19.36
CA TRP A 17 -28.47 -0.53 -17.98
C TRP A 17 -29.46 0.62 -17.95
N GLU A 18 -30.74 0.28 -17.78
CA GLU A 18 -31.81 1.24 -17.60
C GLU A 18 -31.50 2.16 -16.43
N MET A 19 -31.17 3.41 -16.75
CA MET A 19 -31.23 4.54 -15.82
C MET A 19 -32.68 4.77 -15.43
N ARG A 20 -33.15 4.06 -14.39
CA ARG A 20 -34.37 4.46 -13.69
C ARG A 20 -34.06 5.72 -12.90
N GLN A 21 -34.56 6.83 -13.42
CA GLN A 21 -34.59 8.12 -12.76
C GLN A 21 -35.36 8.00 -11.43
N ALA A 22 -34.64 8.00 -10.32
CA ALA A 22 -35.20 8.41 -9.03
C ALA A 22 -35.11 9.94 -8.95
N LYS A 23 -36.05 10.60 -9.63
CA LYS A 23 -36.32 12.02 -9.41
C LYS A 23 -37.13 12.16 -8.12
N LEU A 24 -36.65 13.09 -7.29
CA LEU A 24 -37.41 13.89 -6.33
C LEU A 24 -37.92 13.14 -5.10
N PHE A 25 -37.30 13.44 -3.96
CA PHE A 25 -37.84 13.69 -2.62
C PHE A 25 -36.59 13.62 -1.71
N TRP A 26 -36.16 14.63 -0.98
CA TRP A 26 -36.79 15.88 -0.60
C TRP A 26 -35.68 16.72 0.03
N GLY A 27 -35.58 17.99 -0.36
CA GLY A 27 -34.85 18.96 0.46
C GLY A 27 -35.61 19.12 1.77
N CYS A 28 -34.98 18.78 2.88
CA CYS A 28 -35.35 19.22 4.22
C CYS A 28 -34.09 19.22 5.11
N VAL A 29 -33.05 19.92 4.64
CA VAL A 29 -32.21 20.66 5.57
C VAL A 29 -32.95 21.99 5.76
N VAL A 30 -33.19 22.36 7.02
CA VAL A 30 -34.06 23.47 7.45
C VAL A 30 -35.55 23.15 7.40
N ILE A 31 -36.04 22.43 8.40
CA ILE A 31 -37.17 22.75 9.31
C ILE A 31 -37.24 21.59 10.30
N PHE A 32 -36.41 21.65 11.34
CA PHE A 32 -36.68 20.92 12.59
C PHE A 32 -36.06 21.69 13.77
N GLU A 33 -36.38 22.98 13.85
CA GLU A 33 -35.96 23.89 14.93
C GLU A 33 -37.17 24.65 15.53
N MET A 34 -38.40 24.14 15.39
CA MET A 34 -39.59 24.80 15.99
C MET A 34 -40.61 23.85 16.62
N LEU A 35 -40.18 22.70 17.18
CA LEU A 35 -41.02 21.99 18.15
C LEU A 35 -40.25 21.07 19.12
N PHE A 36 -39.09 21.51 19.61
CA PHE A 36 -38.32 20.76 20.63
C PHE A 36 -37.76 21.70 21.72
N LEU A 37 -38.61 22.57 22.28
CA LEU A 37 -38.26 23.44 23.41
C LEU A 37 -39.16 23.23 24.65
N LEU A 38 -39.68 22.01 24.89
CA LEU A 38 -40.54 21.78 26.06
C LEU A 38 -40.26 20.53 26.90
N LEU A 39 -39.26 19.71 26.59
CA LEU A 39 -38.84 18.63 27.47
C LEU A 39 -37.31 18.60 27.48
N GLY A 40 -36.70 18.93 28.62
CA GLY A 40 -35.25 19.09 28.82
C GLY A 40 -34.44 17.80 28.65
N GLY A 41 -34.54 17.16 27.49
CA GLY A 41 -33.68 16.07 27.07
C GLY A 41 -32.32 16.64 26.73
N THR A 42 -31.29 16.18 27.43
CA THR A 42 -29.89 16.47 27.11
C THR A 42 -29.63 16.09 25.65
N HIS A 43 -29.20 17.05 24.83
CA HIS A 43 -28.68 16.78 23.50
C HIS A 43 -27.45 15.88 23.63
N GLN A 44 -27.60 14.57 23.46
CA GLN A 44 -26.49 13.76 23.00
C GLN A 44 -26.28 14.16 21.54
N ALA A 45 -25.39 15.13 21.34
CA ALA A 45 -24.83 15.41 20.04
C ALA A 45 -24.17 14.12 19.56
N TRP A 46 -24.72 13.54 18.49
CA TRP A 46 -24.07 12.46 17.77
C TRP A 46 -22.78 13.04 17.19
N THR A 47 -21.66 12.87 17.90
CA THR A 47 -20.36 13.22 17.37
C THR A 47 -20.09 12.33 16.18
N GLN A 48 -19.68 12.95 15.09
CA GLN A 48 -19.33 12.37 13.79
C GLN A 48 -18.03 11.56 13.88
N SER A 49 -17.86 10.74 14.92
CA SER A 49 -16.59 10.07 15.27
C SER A 49 -16.37 8.72 14.60
N ASP A 50 -17.38 8.13 13.94
CA ASP A 50 -17.35 6.69 13.64
C ASP A 50 -17.25 6.31 12.14
N PHE A 51 -16.86 7.24 11.26
CA PHE A 51 -16.57 6.90 9.85
C PHE A 51 -15.24 7.49 9.35
N SER A 52 -14.15 7.33 10.11
CA SER A 52 -12.85 7.30 9.45
C SER A 52 -12.77 6.01 8.64
N ALA A 53 -12.72 6.10 7.32
CA ALA A 53 -12.60 4.93 6.46
C ALA A 53 -11.34 4.12 6.85
N LYS A 54 -11.51 2.84 7.23
CA LYS A 54 -10.45 1.92 7.68
C LYS A 54 -9.20 2.03 6.80
N PRO A 55 -7.96 2.23 7.29
CA PRO A 55 -6.77 2.50 6.46
C PRO A 55 -6.58 1.50 5.29
N LEU A 56 -6.09 1.96 4.14
CA LEU A 56 -5.72 1.09 3.03
C LEU A 56 -4.28 0.66 3.22
N ASN A 57 -4.15 -0.57 3.67
CA ASN A 57 -2.89 -1.24 3.89
C ASN A 57 -2.57 -2.16 2.71
N VAL A 58 -1.38 -2.02 2.14
CA VAL A 58 -0.90 -2.84 1.02
C VAL A 58 0.41 -3.49 1.42
N ILE A 59 0.55 -4.79 1.15
CA ILE A 59 1.72 -5.58 1.51
C ILE A 59 2.26 -6.26 0.25
N PHE A 60 3.44 -5.87 -0.20
CA PHE A 60 4.18 -6.59 -1.23
C PHE A 60 5.15 -7.57 -0.60
N ILE A 61 5.17 -8.80 -1.10
CA ILE A 61 6.03 -9.86 -0.61
C ILE A 61 6.79 -10.46 -1.79
N SER A 62 8.11 -10.42 -1.71
CA SER A 62 8.97 -11.03 -2.73
C SER A 62 8.78 -12.54 -2.75
N SER A 63 8.62 -13.13 -3.94
CA SER A 63 8.66 -14.59 -4.11
C SER A 63 10.03 -15.20 -3.78
N LYS A 64 11.08 -14.37 -3.65
CA LYS A 64 12.43 -14.81 -3.26
C LYS A 64 12.52 -15.18 -1.78
N ILE A 65 11.63 -14.65 -0.95
CA ILE A 65 11.56 -14.99 0.48
C ILE A 65 11.00 -16.39 0.62
N GLU A 66 11.77 -17.28 1.24
CA GLU A 66 11.29 -18.61 1.61
C GLU A 66 10.08 -18.49 2.55
N ASN A 67 9.06 -19.31 2.33
CA ASN A 67 7.79 -19.26 3.07
C ASN A 67 7.04 -17.91 2.98
N ALA A 68 7.16 -17.16 1.88
CA ALA A 68 6.43 -15.90 1.62
C ALA A 68 4.91 -15.99 1.91
N GLU A 69 4.28 -17.14 1.65
CA GLU A 69 2.85 -17.37 1.95
C GLU A 69 2.54 -17.25 3.46
N ALA A 70 3.50 -17.54 4.34
CA ALA A 70 3.30 -17.37 5.78
C ALA A 70 3.12 -15.89 6.15
N ILE A 71 3.88 -14.99 5.53
CA ILE A 71 3.74 -13.53 5.73
C ILE A 71 2.35 -13.09 5.29
N LYS A 72 1.90 -13.58 4.11
CA LYS A 72 0.55 -13.31 3.61
C LYS A 72 -0.54 -13.81 4.56
N ASN A 73 -0.39 -15.02 5.11
CA ASN A 73 -1.35 -15.59 6.05
C ASN A 73 -1.37 -14.88 7.42
N ALA A 74 -0.29 -14.20 7.78
CA ALA A 74 -0.19 -13.42 9.01
C ALA A 74 -0.72 -11.98 8.87
N ALA A 75 -1.10 -11.56 7.67
CA ALA A 75 -1.67 -10.25 7.42
C ALA A 75 -3.13 -10.17 7.93
N ASP A 76 -3.54 -8.96 8.34
CA ASP A 76 -4.92 -8.68 8.70
C ASP A 76 -5.85 -8.87 7.48
N GLU A 77 -7.10 -9.30 7.73
CA GLU A 77 -8.06 -9.67 6.67
C GLU A 77 -8.38 -8.52 5.69
N ASP A 78 -8.20 -7.27 6.09
CA ASP A 78 -8.45 -6.09 5.26
C ASP A 78 -7.22 -5.58 4.51
N ALA A 79 -6.03 -6.10 4.83
CA ALA A 79 -4.81 -5.75 4.12
C ALA A 79 -4.83 -6.39 2.72
N VAL A 80 -4.38 -5.63 1.73
CA VAL A 80 -4.22 -6.16 0.37
C VAL A 80 -2.80 -6.70 0.23
N THR A 81 -2.67 -8.03 0.19
CA THR A 81 -1.37 -8.71 0.02
C THR A 81 -1.13 -9.08 -1.44
N VAL A 82 0.08 -8.84 -1.94
CA VAL A 82 0.54 -9.26 -3.28
C VAL A 82 1.90 -9.93 -3.17
N ILE A 83 1.96 -11.21 -3.52
CA ILE A 83 3.24 -11.90 -3.74
C ILE A 83 3.66 -11.63 -5.17
N TYR A 84 4.82 -11.00 -5.36
CA TYR A 84 5.33 -10.63 -6.68
C TYR A 84 6.49 -11.52 -7.09
N ASP A 85 6.61 -11.78 -8.39
CA ASP A 85 7.69 -12.56 -8.97
C ASP A 85 9.01 -11.78 -8.95
N PHE A 86 9.94 -12.17 -8.09
CA PHE A 86 11.25 -11.55 -7.97
C PHE A 86 12.06 -11.54 -9.28
N GLU A 87 11.92 -12.55 -10.13
CA GLU A 87 12.75 -12.69 -11.35
C GLU A 87 12.24 -11.80 -12.49
N ASN A 88 10.91 -11.60 -12.56
CA ASN A 88 10.26 -11.02 -13.74
C ASN A 88 9.51 -9.71 -13.47
N ALA A 89 9.15 -9.40 -12.22
CA ALA A 89 8.50 -8.13 -11.91
C ALA A 89 9.42 -6.94 -12.20
N THR A 90 8.81 -5.79 -12.45
CA THR A 90 9.51 -4.53 -12.69
C THR A 90 8.92 -3.44 -11.80
N LEU A 91 9.69 -2.41 -11.44
CA LEU A 91 9.18 -1.24 -10.72
C LEU A 91 7.93 -0.63 -11.39
N ARG A 92 7.87 -0.66 -12.73
CA ARG A 92 6.67 -0.22 -13.48
C ARG A 92 5.43 -1.06 -13.14
N GLN A 93 5.57 -2.37 -12.98
CA GLN A 93 4.48 -3.25 -12.59
C GLN A 93 3.98 -2.95 -11.17
N PHE A 94 4.87 -2.60 -10.23
CA PHE A 94 4.48 -2.13 -8.90
C PHE A 94 3.66 -0.85 -8.99
N ASN A 95 4.10 0.14 -9.78
CA ASN A 95 3.37 1.39 -10.00
C ASN A 95 1.95 1.14 -10.54
N LEU A 96 1.83 0.27 -11.56
CA LEU A 96 0.53 -0.08 -12.14
C LEU A 96 -0.37 -0.80 -11.13
N THR A 97 0.19 -1.73 -10.35
CA THR A 97 -0.55 -2.47 -9.33
C THR A 97 -1.11 -1.52 -8.26
N LEU A 98 -0.29 -0.60 -7.72
CA LEU A 98 -0.77 0.38 -6.75
C LEU A 98 -1.82 1.32 -7.34
N GLN A 99 -1.65 1.74 -8.60
CA GLN A 99 -2.62 2.58 -9.27
C GLN A 99 -3.97 1.89 -9.42
N GLU A 100 -3.99 0.62 -9.85
CA GLU A 100 -5.21 -0.19 -9.94
C GLU A 100 -5.88 -0.36 -8.58
N LEU A 101 -5.10 -0.60 -7.52
CA LEU A 101 -5.63 -0.71 -6.15
C LEU A 101 -6.25 0.59 -5.66
N VAL A 102 -5.59 1.74 -5.86
CA VAL A 102 -6.13 3.06 -5.48
C VAL A 102 -7.41 3.37 -6.23
N GLN A 103 -7.48 3.05 -7.53
CA GLN A 103 -8.68 3.24 -8.34
C GLN A 103 -9.83 2.32 -7.88
N TRP A 104 -9.55 1.04 -7.68
CA TRP A 104 -10.56 0.06 -7.27
C TRP A 104 -11.11 0.33 -5.87
N LYS A 105 -10.24 0.64 -4.91
CA LYS A 105 -10.61 0.99 -3.53
C LYS A 105 -11.17 2.41 -3.41
N LYS A 106 -11.03 3.25 -4.45
CA LYS A 106 -11.43 4.66 -4.49
C LYS A 106 -10.83 5.49 -3.35
N ARG A 107 -9.58 5.22 -3.02
CA ARG A 107 -8.84 5.87 -1.92
C ARG A 107 -7.35 5.65 -2.08
N LYS A 108 -6.56 6.55 -1.50
CA LYS A 108 -5.10 6.43 -1.45
C LYS A 108 -4.65 5.46 -0.35
N ILE A 109 -3.39 5.06 -0.45
CA ILE A 109 -2.72 4.11 0.44
C ILE A 109 -2.26 4.85 1.70
N ASP A 110 -2.52 4.23 2.86
CA ASP A 110 -2.13 4.71 4.18
C ASP A 110 -0.86 4.02 4.67
N HIS A 111 -0.66 2.75 4.31
CA HIS A 111 0.53 1.99 4.67
C HIS A 111 0.91 1.03 3.56
N LEU A 112 2.15 1.11 3.11
CA LEU A 112 2.77 0.14 2.22
C LEU A 112 3.86 -0.61 2.97
N MET A 113 3.81 -1.94 2.98
CA MET A 113 4.88 -2.79 3.50
C MET A 113 5.51 -3.56 2.35
N LEU A 114 6.83 -3.57 2.26
CA LEU A 114 7.59 -4.36 1.29
C LEU A 114 8.48 -5.35 2.04
N PHE A 115 8.23 -6.63 1.82
CA PHE A 115 9.07 -7.73 2.27
C PHE A 115 9.98 -8.13 1.11
N CYS A 116 11.27 -7.83 1.21
CA CYS A 116 12.25 -8.03 0.14
C CYS A 116 13.66 -8.23 0.71
N HIS A 117 14.61 -8.67 -0.11
CA HIS A 117 16.01 -8.71 0.31
C HIS A 117 16.61 -7.30 0.37
N GLY A 118 17.63 -7.14 1.21
CA GLY A 118 18.30 -5.86 1.43
C GLY A 118 19.81 -5.99 1.64
N ALA A 119 20.48 -4.85 1.59
CA ALA A 119 21.84 -4.65 2.05
C ALA A 119 22.00 -3.17 2.47
N PRO A 120 23.09 -2.78 3.15
CA PRO A 120 23.32 -1.39 3.54
C PRO A 120 23.12 -0.39 2.38
N GLY A 121 22.15 0.51 2.53
CA GLY A 121 21.83 1.52 1.51
C GLY A 121 21.27 0.97 0.20
N THR A 122 20.73 -0.25 0.20
CA THR A 122 20.25 -0.95 -0.99
C THR A 122 18.99 -1.76 -0.72
N ILE A 123 17.96 -1.55 -1.53
CA ILE A 123 16.77 -2.41 -1.60
C ILE A 123 16.90 -3.29 -2.84
N ILE A 124 16.78 -4.62 -2.67
CA ILE A 124 16.76 -5.57 -3.78
C ILE A 124 15.30 -5.93 -4.04
N LEU A 125 14.61 -5.11 -4.82
CA LEU A 125 13.18 -5.26 -5.05
C LEU A 125 12.92 -6.46 -5.97
N THR A 126 13.66 -6.56 -7.07
CA THR A 126 13.59 -7.65 -8.05
C THR A 126 15.02 -8.01 -8.51
N ALA A 127 15.18 -9.07 -9.30
CA ALA A 127 16.45 -9.43 -9.91
C ALA A 127 17.05 -8.31 -10.79
N LYS A 128 16.23 -7.35 -11.24
CA LYS A 128 16.62 -6.26 -12.15
C LYS A 128 16.53 -4.87 -11.51
N ASP A 129 15.72 -4.71 -10.47
CA ASP A 129 15.48 -3.44 -9.79
C ASP A 129 16.17 -3.41 -8.42
N ILE A 130 17.42 -2.95 -8.45
CA ILE A 130 18.22 -2.66 -7.25
C ILE A 130 18.19 -1.16 -6.98
N ILE A 131 17.58 -0.79 -5.86
CA ILE A 131 17.30 0.60 -5.51
C ILE A 131 18.31 1.08 -4.48
N ASN A 132 19.08 2.09 -4.85
CA ASN A 132 19.95 2.87 -3.99
C ASN A 132 19.82 4.35 -4.38
N VAL A 133 20.51 5.25 -3.68
CA VAL A 133 20.41 6.70 -3.94
C VAL A 133 20.69 7.06 -5.41
N LYS A 134 21.58 6.33 -6.09
CA LYS A 134 21.94 6.59 -7.49
C LYS A 134 20.84 6.13 -8.44
N SER A 135 20.30 4.92 -8.30
CA SER A 135 19.20 4.45 -9.16
C SER A 135 17.90 5.20 -8.89
N LEU A 136 17.63 5.52 -7.62
CA LEU A 136 16.50 6.36 -7.20
C LEU A 136 16.50 7.70 -7.94
N LYS A 137 17.65 8.39 -8.02
CA LYS A 137 17.79 9.65 -8.78
C LYS A 137 17.58 9.48 -10.29
N LYS A 138 17.98 8.34 -10.86
CA LYS A 138 17.78 8.05 -12.30
C LYS A 138 16.32 7.77 -12.65
N GLN A 139 15.54 7.27 -11.69
CA GLN A 139 14.12 6.90 -11.83
C GLN A 139 13.22 7.87 -11.06
N ALA A 140 13.65 9.14 -10.92
CA ALA A 140 13.00 10.09 -10.03
C ALA A 140 11.52 10.32 -10.37
N ASP A 141 11.17 10.28 -11.65
CA ASP A 141 9.80 10.51 -12.10
C ASP A 141 8.91 9.29 -11.79
N GLU A 142 9.42 8.07 -11.90
CA GLU A 142 8.72 6.86 -11.47
C GLU A 142 8.43 6.87 -9.97
N TRP A 143 9.39 7.29 -9.14
CA TRP A 143 9.23 7.37 -7.69
C TRP A 143 8.31 8.51 -7.23
N LYS A 144 8.32 9.65 -7.93
CA LYS A 144 7.32 10.71 -7.71
C LYS A 144 5.93 10.25 -8.11
N PHE A 145 5.80 9.53 -9.23
CA PHE A 145 4.53 8.96 -9.66
C PHE A 145 4.01 7.93 -8.64
N PHE A 146 4.90 7.09 -8.11
CA PHE A 146 4.60 6.18 -7.02
C PHE A 146 4.06 6.94 -5.79
N GLY A 147 4.70 8.06 -5.44
CA GLY A 147 4.27 9.01 -4.40
C GLY A 147 2.80 9.42 -4.49
N ASN A 148 2.26 9.60 -5.70
CA ASN A 148 0.89 10.07 -5.91
C ASN A 148 -0.19 9.09 -5.38
N MET A 149 0.17 7.82 -5.17
CA MET A 149 -0.72 6.78 -4.65
C MET A 149 -0.94 6.86 -3.13
N PHE A 150 -0.12 7.66 -2.43
CA PHE A 150 -0.13 7.75 -0.97
C PHE A 150 -0.92 8.93 -0.43
N ASN A 151 -1.52 8.74 0.74
CA ASN A 151 -1.99 9.85 1.58
C ASN A 151 -0.79 10.64 2.13
N ARG A 152 -1.05 11.88 2.57
CA ARG A 152 -0.02 12.80 3.08
C ARG A 152 0.84 12.20 4.20
N ASP A 153 0.20 11.39 5.04
CA ASP A 153 0.77 10.83 6.25
C ASP A 153 1.10 9.34 6.11
N ALA A 154 1.10 8.82 4.87
CA ALA A 154 1.33 7.42 4.61
C ALA A 154 2.73 6.98 5.04
N THR A 155 2.85 5.70 5.33
CA THR A 155 4.12 5.07 5.70
C THR A 155 4.50 4.00 4.69
N ILE A 156 5.78 3.93 4.33
CA ILE A 156 6.39 2.85 3.54
C ILE A 156 7.41 2.14 4.43
N ASP A 157 7.15 0.87 4.70
CA ASP A 157 8.05 0.00 5.45
C ASP A 157 8.81 -0.92 4.51
N PHE A 158 10.13 -0.96 4.66
CA PHE A 158 10.98 -1.93 4.02
C PHE A 158 11.47 -2.95 5.04
N TYR A 159 10.92 -4.16 5.00
CA TYR A 159 11.40 -5.33 5.72
C TYR A 159 12.36 -6.08 4.82
N GLY A 160 13.65 -5.79 4.99
CA GLY A 160 14.76 -6.42 4.30
C GLY A 160 16.06 -6.13 5.01
N SER A 161 16.99 -7.07 4.98
CA SER A 161 18.19 -7.04 5.81
C SER A 161 19.00 -5.74 5.61
N GLU A 162 19.27 -5.04 6.71
CA GLU A 162 20.26 -3.95 6.80
C GLU A 162 20.04 -2.75 5.85
N ILE A 163 18.86 -2.56 5.27
CA ILE A 163 18.59 -1.49 4.29
C ILE A 163 18.95 -0.10 4.85
N GLY A 164 18.62 0.13 6.12
CA GLY A 164 18.88 1.36 6.86
C GLY A 164 20.29 1.45 7.47
N TRP A 165 21.12 0.41 7.35
CA TRP A 165 22.43 0.38 8.00
C TRP A 165 23.38 1.45 7.43
N GLY A 166 24.10 2.11 8.33
CA GLY A 166 25.12 3.09 8.00
C GLY A 166 24.59 4.37 7.35
N GLU A 167 25.51 5.23 6.91
CA GLU A 167 25.17 6.54 6.33
C GLU A 167 24.47 6.41 4.97
N GLU A 168 24.80 5.39 4.17
CA GLU A 168 24.13 5.16 2.89
C GLU A 168 22.68 4.69 3.07
N GLY A 169 22.40 3.87 4.09
CA GLY A 169 21.03 3.49 4.47
C GLY A 169 20.17 4.69 4.86
N LYS A 170 20.68 5.54 5.76
CA LYS A 170 20.00 6.79 6.14
C LYS A 170 19.72 7.70 4.95
N LYS A 171 20.70 7.85 4.04
CA LYS A 171 20.52 8.66 2.82
C LYS A 171 19.47 8.06 1.89
N LEU A 172 19.45 6.75 1.70
CA LEU A 172 18.44 6.06 0.88
C LEU A 172 17.04 6.31 1.44
N VAL A 173 16.83 6.02 2.72
CA VAL A 173 15.53 6.18 3.40
C VAL A 173 15.05 7.64 3.34
N THR A 174 15.94 8.59 3.60
CA THR A 174 15.63 10.02 3.50
C THR A 174 15.27 10.43 2.07
N SER A 175 16.03 9.96 1.07
CA SER A 175 15.79 10.29 -0.34
C SER A 175 14.46 9.71 -0.83
N LEU A 176 14.10 8.49 -0.41
CA LEU A 176 12.81 7.89 -0.73
C LEU A 176 11.67 8.72 -0.14
N SER A 177 11.77 9.10 1.13
CA SER A 177 10.75 9.92 1.80
C SER A 177 10.55 11.26 1.09
N GLN A 178 11.64 11.93 0.70
CA GLN A 178 11.57 13.18 -0.06
C GLN A 178 10.94 13.00 -1.44
N MET A 179 11.17 11.87 -2.11
CA MET A 179 10.64 11.61 -3.44
C MET A 179 9.17 11.19 -3.45
N THR A 180 8.76 10.37 -2.49
CA THR A 180 7.39 9.84 -2.44
C THR A 180 6.45 10.74 -1.64
N GLY A 181 6.99 11.60 -0.77
CA GLY A 181 6.20 12.37 0.19
C GLY A 181 5.65 11.55 1.35
N ALA A 182 5.98 10.26 1.42
CA ALA A 182 5.59 9.37 2.52
C ALA A 182 6.69 9.30 3.58
N ASN A 183 6.32 8.88 4.78
CA ASN A 183 7.27 8.44 5.79
C ASN A 183 7.87 7.10 5.37
N VAL A 184 9.16 6.90 5.59
CA VAL A 184 9.87 5.69 5.19
C VAL A 184 10.59 5.10 6.38
N ARG A 185 10.46 3.78 6.56
CA ARG A 185 11.10 3.04 7.65
C ARG A 185 11.85 1.82 7.11
N ALA A 186 13.01 1.52 7.69
CA ALA A 186 13.85 0.38 7.31
C ALA A 186 14.65 -0.14 8.52
N SER A 187 14.98 -1.43 8.51
CA SER A 187 15.82 -2.08 9.53
C SER A 187 17.30 -1.74 9.34
N ILE A 188 18.06 -1.73 10.43
CA ILE A 188 19.52 -1.66 10.41
C ILE A 188 20.20 -3.03 10.55
N ASN A 189 19.45 -4.04 10.96
CA ASN A 189 19.87 -5.42 11.17
C ASN A 189 19.10 -6.36 10.21
N PRO A 190 19.38 -7.67 10.21
CA PRO A 190 18.55 -8.64 9.50
C PRO A 190 17.08 -8.52 9.92
N SER A 191 16.17 -8.46 8.94
CA SER A 191 14.74 -8.55 9.23
C SER A 191 14.33 -10.00 9.41
N GLY A 192 13.47 -10.32 10.37
CA GLY A 192 12.91 -11.65 10.49
C GLY A 192 12.80 -12.18 11.91
N ASN A 193 12.85 -13.51 12.00
CA ASN A 193 12.72 -14.29 13.23
C ASN A 193 13.80 -15.38 13.36
N ILE A 194 14.84 -15.28 12.52
CA ILE A 194 16.03 -16.13 12.59
C ILE A 194 17.08 -15.48 13.52
N HIS A 195 18.24 -16.12 13.70
CA HIS A 195 19.26 -15.64 14.64
C HIS A 195 19.66 -14.18 14.35
N ASP A 196 19.63 -13.36 15.41
CA ASP A 196 19.90 -11.91 15.43
C ASP A 196 19.01 -11.02 14.54
N ALA A 197 17.96 -11.60 13.94
CA ALA A 197 16.96 -10.88 13.18
C ALA A 197 15.79 -10.44 14.06
N ASP A 198 15.19 -9.29 13.75
CA ASP A 198 13.92 -8.89 14.32
C ASP A 198 13.04 -8.13 13.31
N TRP A 199 11.81 -7.79 13.71
CA TRP A 199 10.87 -7.06 12.88
C TRP A 199 10.93 -5.54 13.10
N LYS A 200 12.01 -5.03 13.71
CA LYS A 200 12.13 -3.60 13.97
C LYS A 200 12.63 -2.86 12.74
N LEU A 201 12.22 -1.60 12.66
CA LEU A 201 12.64 -0.66 11.64
C LEU A 201 13.21 0.56 12.37
N GLU A 202 14.52 0.57 12.60
CA GLU A 202 15.19 1.58 13.42
C GLU A 202 15.39 2.91 12.70
N ILE A 203 15.58 2.88 11.38
CA ILE A 203 15.62 4.11 10.58
C ILE A 203 14.20 4.48 10.20
N LYS A 204 13.82 5.73 10.49
CA LYS A 204 12.49 6.26 10.19
C LYS A 204 12.60 7.71 9.72
N THR A 205 11.73 8.11 8.81
CA THR A 205 11.44 9.52 8.54
C THR A 205 10.06 9.88 9.09
N GLY A 206 9.93 11.07 9.65
CA GLY A 206 8.70 11.56 10.28
C GLY A 206 8.32 10.82 11.57
N ASP A 207 7.22 11.25 12.17
CA ASP A 207 6.77 10.80 13.50
C ASP A 207 5.59 9.80 13.45
N ASN A 208 5.17 9.37 12.25
CA ASN A 208 3.95 8.58 12.10
C ASN A 208 4.13 7.12 12.54
N ASN A 209 3.14 6.67 13.33
CA ASN A 209 2.95 5.28 13.71
C ASN A 209 1.69 4.74 13.02
N SER A 210 1.82 4.29 11.77
CA SER A 210 0.80 3.42 11.17
C SER A 210 0.72 2.11 11.96
N SER A 211 -0.49 1.66 12.31
CA SER A 211 -0.70 0.34 12.92
C SER A 211 -0.23 -0.74 11.95
N CYS A 212 0.63 -1.65 12.41
CA CYS A 212 1.15 -2.73 11.57
C CYS A 212 0.04 -3.75 11.25
N PRO A 213 -0.33 -3.96 9.98
CA PRO A 213 -1.38 -4.89 9.55
C PRO A 213 -0.88 -6.35 9.46
N ILE A 214 0.11 -6.72 10.27
CA ILE A 214 0.69 -8.07 10.31
C ILE A 214 0.82 -8.52 11.76
N ASN A 215 0.30 -9.69 12.04
CA ASN A 215 0.48 -10.38 13.31
C ASN A 215 1.77 -11.21 13.30
N PHE A 216 2.91 -10.57 13.57
CA PHE A 216 4.22 -11.22 13.60
C PHE A 216 4.32 -12.41 14.57
N SER A 217 3.46 -12.50 15.59
CA SER A 217 3.45 -13.65 16.49
C SER A 217 3.08 -14.97 15.78
N GLN A 218 2.31 -14.91 14.69
CA GLN A 218 1.98 -16.07 13.87
C GLN A 218 3.19 -16.59 13.08
N LEU A 219 4.21 -15.76 12.88
CA LEU A 219 5.43 -16.12 12.16
C LEU A 219 6.48 -16.73 13.08
N ALA A 220 6.29 -16.74 14.40
CA ALA A 220 7.34 -17.11 15.37
C ALA A 220 7.99 -18.49 15.17
N LYS A 221 7.30 -19.43 14.49
CA LYS A 221 7.79 -20.79 14.22
C LYS A 221 8.12 -21.07 12.75
N THR A 222 7.98 -20.07 11.88
CA THR A 222 8.22 -20.21 10.45
C THR A 222 9.47 -19.41 10.09
N PRO A 223 10.64 -20.05 9.89
CA PRO A 223 11.85 -19.31 9.55
C PRO A 223 11.66 -18.57 8.22
N LEU A 224 11.98 -17.28 8.22
CA LEU A 224 11.93 -16.40 7.06
C LEU A 224 13.32 -15.81 6.81
N TYR A 225 13.78 -15.93 5.58
CA TYR A 225 15.11 -15.50 5.17
C TYR A 225 15.00 -14.31 4.21
N PHE A 226 15.63 -13.20 4.61
CA PHE A 226 15.68 -11.90 3.94
C PHE A 226 17.11 -11.53 3.54
#